data_AF-A0A2W0CEJ1-F1
#
_entry.id   AF-A0A2W0CEJ1-F1
#
_cell.length_a   1.000
_cell.length_b   1.000
_cell.length_c   1.000
_cell.angle_alpha   90.00
_cell.angle_beta   90.00
_cell.angle_gamma   90.00
#
_symmetry.space_group_name_H-M   'P 1'
#
loop_
_entity.id
_entity.type
_entity.pdbx_description
1 polymer ?
#
loop_
_entity_poly.entity_id
_entity_poly.type
_entity_poly.pdbx_seq_one_letter_code
_entity_poly.pdbx_strand_id
1 'polypeptide(L)'
;MNMPIKKYLTFSFLFICIFLFSGCMSNEQKETLEKAQQVSLAYLKENYGVEVEFTDHKFLPADLSHNVSLSGHVKNNKNTEITILVNYDTFEVQNAIVPKEILDQKK
;
A
#
# COMPACT_ATOMS: atom_id res chain seq x y z
N MET A 1 -32.94 -10.29 -34.46
CA MET A 1 -32.47 -9.66 -33.21
C MET A 1 -31.88 -10.76 -32.33
N ASN A 2 -30.62 -11.13 -32.58
CA ASN A 2 -29.85 -12.08 -31.77
C ASN A 2 -28.48 -11.44 -31.56
N MET A 3 -28.11 -11.17 -30.31
CA MET A 3 -26.82 -10.60 -29.96
C MET A 3 -25.96 -11.72 -29.33
N PRO A 4 -24.90 -12.21 -29.99
CA PRO A 4 -23.99 -13.17 -29.40
C PRO A 4 -22.88 -12.49 -28.58
N ILE A 5 -22.80 -12.89 -27.31
CA ILE A 5 -21.55 -13.22 -26.60
C ILE A 5 -20.54 -12.06 -26.40
N LYS A 6 -20.66 -11.36 -25.27
CA LYS A 6 -19.53 -10.59 -24.69
C LYS A 6 -18.63 -11.54 -23.88
N LYS A 7 -17.63 -12.14 -24.53
CA LYS A 7 -16.50 -12.87 -23.92
C LYS A 7 -15.34 -11.91 -23.63
N TYR A 8 -15.52 -10.94 -22.73
CA TYR A 8 -14.44 -10.07 -22.26
C TYR A 8 -14.71 -9.65 -20.82
N LEU A 9 -14.70 -10.61 -19.90
CA LEU A 9 -14.66 -10.35 -18.46
C LEU A 9 -13.76 -11.37 -17.75
N THR A 10 -12.60 -11.61 -18.34
CA THR A 10 -11.44 -12.21 -17.66
C THR A 10 -10.30 -11.21 -17.76
N PHE A 11 -10.55 -10.00 -17.26
CA PHE A 11 -9.53 -8.96 -17.19
C PHE A 11 -8.66 -9.24 -15.96
N SER A 12 -7.59 -9.99 -16.22
CA SER A 12 -6.32 -9.82 -15.54
C SER A 12 -6.34 -9.86 -14.01
N PHE A 13 -6.62 -11.03 -13.43
CA PHE A 13 -6.17 -11.35 -12.07
C PHE A 13 -4.69 -11.79 -12.11
N LEU A 14 -3.86 -11.01 -12.82
CA LEU A 14 -2.44 -11.28 -13.04
C LEU A 14 -1.64 -10.07 -12.55
N PHE A 15 -1.70 -9.77 -11.25
CA PHE A 15 -0.87 -8.72 -10.67
C PHE A 15 -0.33 -8.99 -9.25
N ILE A 16 -0.46 -10.19 -8.71
CA ILE A 16 0.03 -10.47 -7.35
C ILE A 16 0.93 -11.71 -7.38
N CYS A 17 2.07 -11.62 -8.08
CA CYS A 17 3.10 -12.66 -8.05
C CYS A 17 4.53 -12.11 -8.02
N ILE A 18 4.76 -10.91 -7.46
CA ILE A 18 6.13 -10.41 -7.23
C ILE A 18 6.24 -9.80 -5.83
N PHE A 19 6.01 -10.61 -4.79
CA PHE A 19 6.55 -10.33 -3.45
C PHE A 19 7.58 -11.41 -3.14
N LEU A 20 8.64 -11.48 -3.95
CA LEU A 20 9.79 -12.36 -3.72
C LEU A 20 11.03 -11.53 -3.39
N PHE A 21 10.91 -10.61 -2.43
CA PHE A 21 12.08 -10.00 -1.80
C PHE A 21 11.73 -9.51 -0.40
N SER A 22 11.41 -10.43 0.49
CA SER A 22 11.53 -10.19 1.93
C SER A 22 12.18 -11.41 2.55
N GLY A 23 13.10 -11.18 3.50
CA GLY A 23 13.73 -12.24 4.27
C GLY A 23 12.70 -13.15 4.94
N CYS A 24 13.15 -14.23 5.58
CA CYS A 24 12.26 -15.15 6.27
C CYS A 24 11.48 -14.42 7.38
N MET A 25 10.25 -13.99 7.07
CA MET A 25 9.30 -13.37 8.01
C MET A 25 8.43 -14.45 8.64
N SER A 26 8.00 -14.24 9.89
CA SER A 26 7.00 -15.12 10.51
C SER A 26 5.62 -14.93 9.88
N ASN A 27 4.75 -15.93 10.01
CA ASN A 27 3.36 -15.84 9.53
C ASN A 27 2.60 -14.68 10.20
N GLU A 28 2.83 -14.43 11.48
CA GLU A 28 2.22 -13.32 12.23
C GLU A 28 2.66 -11.97 11.66
N GLN A 29 3.96 -11.79 11.39
CA GLN A 29 4.47 -10.56 10.77
C GLN A 29 3.89 -10.33 9.38
N LYS A 30 3.65 -11.40 8.62
CA LYS A 30 3.01 -11.32 7.31
C LYS A 30 1.56 -10.85 7.41
N GLU A 31 0.76 -11.43 8.32
CA GLU A 31 -0.62 -11.02 8.53
C GLU A 31 -0.71 -9.55 8.98
N THR A 32 0.17 -9.16 9.90
CA THR A 32 0.29 -7.77 10.38
C THR A 32 0.66 -6.82 9.24
N LEU A 33 1.62 -7.20 8.39
CA LEU A 33 2.02 -6.40 7.23
C LEU A 33 0.85 -6.22 6.24
N GLU A 34 0.13 -7.30 5.93
CA GLU A 34 -1.01 -7.26 5.01
C GLU A 34 -2.12 -6.31 5.52
N LYS A 35 -2.45 -6.37 6.82
CA LYS A 35 -3.42 -5.45 7.44
C LYS A 35 -2.94 -3.99 7.41
N ALA A 36 -1.68 -3.75 7.75
CA ALA A 36 -1.09 -2.42 7.72
C ALA A 36 -1.09 -1.83 6.30
N GLN A 37 -0.79 -2.64 5.28
CA GLN A 37 -0.89 -2.25 3.87
C GLN A 37 -2.33 -1.91 3.47
N GLN A 38 -3.31 -2.73 3.85
CA GLN A 38 -4.72 -2.47 3.54
C GLN A 38 -5.21 -1.14 4.14
N VAL A 39 -4.94 -0.89 5.42
CA VAL A 39 -5.32 0.37 6.08
C VAL A 39 -4.62 1.56 5.43
N SER A 40 -3.34 1.40 5.09
CA SER A 40 -2.57 2.47 4.43
C SER A 40 -3.11 2.82 3.05
N LEU A 41 -3.48 1.81 2.24
CA LEU A 41 -4.08 2.05 0.93
C LEU A 41 -5.42 2.79 1.04
N ALA A 42 -6.26 2.41 2.01
CA ALA A 42 -7.51 3.10 2.28
C ALA A 42 -7.27 4.56 2.70
N TYR A 43 -6.38 4.77 3.68
CA TYR A 43 -6.02 6.09 4.17
C TYR A 43 -5.49 7.00 3.05
N LEU A 44 -4.58 6.50 2.21
CA LEU A 44 -4.00 7.28 1.12
C LEU A 44 -5.04 7.65 0.04
N LYS A 45 -5.94 6.72 -0.28
CA LYS A 45 -7.03 6.97 -1.21
C LYS A 45 -8.04 7.99 -0.67
N GLU A 46 -8.45 7.86 0.59
CA GLU A 46 -9.46 8.73 1.19
C GLU A 46 -8.94 10.14 1.48
N ASN A 47 -7.70 10.26 1.98
CA ASN A 47 -7.15 11.55 2.41
C ASN A 47 -6.46 12.32 1.28
N TYR A 48 -5.83 11.61 0.34
CA TYR A 48 -5.01 12.21 -0.72
C TYR A 48 -5.48 11.86 -2.14
N GLY A 49 -6.45 10.97 -2.32
CA GLY A 49 -6.96 10.61 -3.65
C GLY A 49 -5.97 9.81 -4.51
N VAL A 50 -4.93 9.23 -3.91
CA VAL A 50 -3.88 8.51 -4.64
C VAL A 50 -3.96 7.00 -4.43
N GLU A 51 -3.67 6.26 -5.50
CA GLU A 51 -3.42 4.82 -5.42
C GLU A 51 -1.92 4.55 -5.37
N VAL A 52 -1.48 3.77 -4.40
CA VAL A 52 -0.08 3.46 -4.13
C VAL A 52 0.20 1.98 -4.35
N GLU A 53 1.42 1.67 -4.76
CA GLU A 53 2.00 0.33 -4.77
C GLU A 53 3.14 0.32 -3.76
N PHE A 54 2.99 -0.47 -2.68
CA PHE A 54 4.05 -0.63 -1.69
C PHE A 54 5.09 -1.64 -2.19
N THR A 55 6.35 -1.23 -2.17
CA THR A 55 7.48 -2.01 -2.67
C THR A 55 8.44 -2.42 -1.56
N ASP A 56 8.39 -1.76 -0.40
CA ASP A 56 9.25 -2.06 0.73
C ASP A 56 8.51 -1.87 2.07
N HIS A 57 9.01 -2.54 3.09
CA HIS A 57 8.54 -2.40 4.46
C HIS A 57 9.66 -2.59 5.49
N LYS A 58 9.50 -1.94 6.63
CA LYS A 58 10.42 -2.08 7.76
C LYS A 58 9.65 -2.02 9.08
N PHE A 59 9.72 -3.12 9.84
CA PHE A 59 9.29 -3.10 11.24
C PHE A 59 10.31 -2.33 12.06
N LEU A 60 9.84 -1.31 12.79
CA LEU A 60 10.68 -0.62 13.76
C LEU A 60 10.85 -1.52 14.99
N PRO A 61 12.03 -1.51 15.64
CA PRO A 61 12.21 -2.22 16.90
C PRO A 61 11.17 -1.77 17.93
N ALA A 62 10.56 -2.71 18.64
CA ALA A 62 9.51 -2.42 19.63
C ALA A 62 9.98 -1.42 20.71
N ASP A 63 11.26 -1.47 21.09
CA ASP A 63 11.88 -0.54 22.04
C ASP A 63 11.93 0.92 21.55
N LEU A 64 11.77 1.14 20.23
CA LEU A 64 11.73 2.47 19.61
C LEU A 64 10.30 2.90 19.28
N SER A 65 9.55 2.01 18.62
CA SER A 65 8.21 2.32 18.16
C SER A 65 7.51 1.05 17.68
N HIS A 66 6.24 0.90 18.04
CA HIS A 66 5.37 -0.18 17.59
C HIS A 66 4.82 0.06 16.18
N ASN A 67 5.70 0.44 15.25
CA ASN A 67 5.33 0.87 13.91
C ASN A 67 5.94 0.00 12.82
N VAL A 68 5.21 -0.16 11.73
CA VAL A 68 5.74 -0.61 10.44
C VAL A 68 5.79 0.60 9.49
N SER A 69 6.94 0.82 8.88
CA SER A 69 7.12 1.76 7.78
C SER A 69 6.85 1.03 6.48
N LEU A 70 5.94 1.55 5.66
CA LEU A 70 5.67 1.07 4.31
C LEU A 70 6.12 2.14 3.32
N SER A 71 6.96 1.75 2.37
CA SER A 71 7.44 2.62 1.31
C SER A 71 7.01 2.10 -0.05
N GLY A 72 6.71 3.03 -0.95
CA GLY A 72 6.19 2.72 -2.26
C GLY A 72 6.11 3.95 -3.13
N HIS A 73 5.35 3.84 -4.22
CA HIS A 73 5.13 4.96 -5.13
C HIS A 73 3.68 5.00 -5.61
N VAL A 74 3.24 6.15 -6.12
CA VAL A 74 1.95 6.27 -6.79
C VAL A 74 1.92 5.35 -8.02
N LYS A 75 0.85 4.57 -8.21
CA LYS A 75 0.77 3.58 -9.30
C LYS A 75 1.01 4.19 -10.69
N ASN A 76 0.48 5.38 -10.92
CA ASN A 76 0.58 6.09 -12.20
C ASN A 76 1.83 6.97 -12.32
N ASN A 77 2.65 7.06 -11.27
CA ASN A 77 3.89 7.82 -11.28
C ASN A 77 4.91 7.24 -10.30
N LYS A 78 5.82 6.40 -10.80
CA LYS A 78 6.86 5.76 -9.98
C LYS A 78 7.87 6.72 -9.35
N ASN A 79 7.97 7.94 -9.88
CA ASN A 79 8.86 8.98 -9.32
C ASN A 79 8.23 9.68 -8.11
N THR A 80 6.93 9.48 -7.85
CA THR A 80 6.25 10.02 -6.68
C THR A 80 6.25 8.96 -5.58
N GLU A 81 7.29 8.99 -4.75
CA GLU A 81 7.43 8.12 -3.60
C GLU A 81 6.52 8.53 -2.44
N ILE A 82 6.01 7.55 -1.71
CA ILE A 82 5.20 7.74 -0.51
C ILE A 82 5.72 6.79 0.56
N THR A 83 5.86 7.32 1.77
CA THR A 83 6.16 6.53 2.97
C THR A 83 5.08 6.76 4.01
N ILE A 84 4.54 5.69 4.56
CA ILE A 84 3.53 5.74 5.62
C ILE A 84 3.96 4.90 6.81
N LEU A 85 3.67 5.40 8.00
CA LEU A 85 4.02 4.79 9.28
C LEU A 85 2.73 4.38 9.96
N VAL A 86 2.58 3.09 10.24
CA VAL A 86 1.37 2.50 10.83
C VAL A 86 1.73 1.79 12.11
N ASN A 87 0.98 2.05 13.18
CA ASN A 87 1.12 1.28 14.41
C ASN A 87 0.61 -0.15 14.17
N TYR A 88 1.44 -1.16 14.38
CA TYR A 88 1.05 -2.54 14.04
C TYR A 88 0.20 -3.23 15.10
N ASP A 89 0.01 -2.62 16.28
CA ASP A 89 -0.89 -3.12 17.32
C ASP A 89 -2.31 -2.56 17.15
N THR A 90 -2.43 -1.28 16.77
CA THR A 90 -3.73 -0.58 16.62
C THR A 90 -4.17 -0.39 15.17
N PHE A 91 -3.26 -0.56 14.21
CA PHE A 91 -3.43 -0.22 12.80
C PHE A 91 -3.75 1.26 12.52
N GLU A 92 -3.47 2.15 13.47
CA GLU A 92 -3.62 3.58 13.26
C GLU A 92 -2.44 4.17 12.49
N VAL A 93 -2.74 4.97 11.47
CA VAL A 93 -1.74 5.73 10.72
C VAL A 93 -1.16 6.82 11.61
N GLN A 94 0.14 6.72 11.90
CA GLN A 94 0.85 7.66 12.76
C GLN A 94 1.42 8.84 11.98
N ASN A 95 1.89 8.57 10.76
CA ASN A 95 2.45 9.61 9.88
C ASN A 95 2.40 9.16 8.42
N ALA A 96 2.26 10.12 7.51
CA ALA A 96 2.38 9.90 6.07
C ALA A 96 3.24 11.01 5.45
N ILE A 97 4.34 10.61 4.81
CA ILE A 97 5.20 11.47 4.02
C ILE A 97 4.69 11.40 2.59
N VAL A 98 4.02 12.47 2.15
CA VAL A 98 3.46 12.61 0.82
C VAL A 98 4.08 13.84 0.14
N PRO A 99 4.57 13.72 -1.11
CA PRO A 99 5.15 14.85 -1.84
C PRO A 99 4.16 16.00 -2.04
N LYS A 100 4.66 17.24 -2.08
CA LYS A 100 3.82 18.46 -2.15
C LYS A 100 2.94 18.49 -3.39
N GLU A 101 3.41 17.91 -4.49
CA GLU A 101 2.70 17.88 -5.77
C GLU A 101 1.36 17.13 -5.68
N ILE A 102 1.21 16.23 -4.71
CA ILE A 102 -0.05 15.52 -4.42
C ILE A 102 -0.96 16.36 -3.51
N LEU A 103 -0.38 17.12 -2.57
CA LEU A 103 -1.14 17.99 -1.67
C LEU A 103 -1.83 19.14 -2.43
N ASP A 104 -1.16 19.66 -3.45
CA ASP A 104 -1.64 20.78 -4.26
C ASP A 104 -2.76 20.39 -5.24
N GLN A 105 -2.95 19.10 -5.54
CA GLN A 105 -4.04 18.59 -6.40
C GLN A 105 -5.43 18.61 -5.72
N LYS A 106 -5.47 18.85 -4.41
CA LYS A 106 -6.71 18.85 -3.61
C LYS A 106 -7.35 20.25 -3.49
N LYS A 107 -6.73 21.30 -4.04
CA LYS A 107 -7.28 22.67 -4.10
C LYS A 107 -8.08 22.88 -5.37
#